data_AF-A0A954UPQ6-F1
#
_entry.id   AF-A0A954UPQ6-F1
#
_cell.length_a   1.000
_cell.length_b   1.000
_cell.length_c   1.000
_cell.angle_alpha   90.00
_cell.angle_beta   90.00
_cell.angle_gamma   90.00
#
_symmetry.space_group_name_H-M   'P 1'
#
loop_
_entity.id
_entity.type
_entity.pdbx_description
1 polymer ?
#
loop_
_entity_poly.entity_id
_entity_poly.type
_entity_poly.pdbx_seq_one_letter_code
_entity_poly.pdbx_strand_id
1 'polypeptide(L)'
;MPATVARNAGTKVACDGSPTRQRRPAWPLLPPGAEIREAGEGDHYSIFEFLRATLQSPGEDGFAAQLERPGYEPSDRLLLMQEKQVLSHLLVNRVDLAFGEGVELPAVELVDFHSHADLHGSDAELTLIDTALRRASAQGRVLATMRTTSAARHQARGWCLGPQHSWSSACPRDLLSLLSTKTAPASLQVRIWRQIEQDAIDRLHAGDCRQRYGLVRRDDEHWRWLVSRGVCDRVYVAVESGPPCATSPTPSTAEPEDGIVGYAFVRRGRIAELCVAPGQDEAAQELLRRVCYDAIESDEFEVRLDGPADLPLHDLFVQAGGDHFRVDAERDWVNLLRIVSIEGFLAALTPLFETRAAKLDRPCELGLAISTAAGVQKLRIVLAKRSVQIATGKVGRSYLAGGEEEIQSLLVGRLPLREALSSGKLQASTQTAAELAATLFPALPLYRSPLDDLPDGRA
;
A
#
# COMPACT_ATOMS: atom_id res chain seq x y z
N MET A 1 -73.50 -3.31 -27.13
CA MET A 1 -72.82 -4.45 -26.48
C MET A 1 -71.87 -3.90 -25.43
N PRO A 2 -71.98 -4.33 -24.16
CA PRO A 2 -71.38 -3.65 -23.02
C PRO A 2 -69.96 -4.14 -22.72
N ALA A 3 -69.10 -3.23 -22.27
CA ALA A 3 -67.83 -3.57 -21.64
C ALA A 3 -68.03 -3.68 -20.13
N THR A 4 -67.76 -4.87 -19.62
CA THR A 4 -67.94 -5.27 -18.22
C THR A 4 -66.78 -4.82 -17.35
N VAL A 5 -67.13 -4.34 -16.16
CA VAL A 5 -66.27 -4.02 -15.01
C VAL A 5 -65.60 -5.28 -14.46
N ALA A 6 -64.32 -5.20 -14.10
CA ALA A 6 -63.74 -6.06 -13.06
C ALA A 6 -62.66 -5.31 -12.27
N ARG A 7 -62.93 -5.17 -10.97
CA ARG A 7 -62.04 -4.68 -9.92
C ARG A 7 -60.91 -5.69 -9.70
N ASN A 8 -59.67 -5.24 -9.52
CA ASN A 8 -58.63 -6.09 -8.95
C ASN A 8 -58.31 -5.70 -7.51
N ALA A 9 -58.51 -6.69 -6.64
CA ALA A 9 -58.31 -6.69 -5.21
C ALA A 9 -56.82 -6.77 -4.86
N GLY A 10 -56.48 -6.25 -3.68
CA GLY A 10 -55.13 -6.27 -3.14
C GLY A 10 -54.65 -7.68 -2.83
N THR A 11 -53.39 -7.93 -3.18
CA THR A 11 -52.68 -9.14 -2.78
C THR A 11 -51.73 -8.79 -1.63
N LYS A 12 -52.13 -9.19 -0.42
CA LYS A 12 -51.24 -9.37 0.72
C LYS A 12 -50.27 -10.50 0.37
N VAL A 13 -48.96 -10.21 0.34
CA VAL A 13 -47.94 -11.26 0.36
C VAL A 13 -47.75 -11.68 1.81
N ALA A 14 -48.16 -12.91 2.11
CA ALA A 14 -48.02 -13.53 3.41
C ALA A 14 -46.55 -13.88 3.68
N CYS A 15 -46.07 -13.47 4.85
CA CYS A 15 -44.85 -13.99 5.45
C CYS A 15 -45.16 -15.38 6.00
N ASP A 16 -44.71 -16.43 5.32
CA ASP A 16 -44.58 -17.74 5.94
C ASP A 16 -43.18 -18.27 5.60
N GLY A 17 -42.39 -18.49 6.65
CA GLY A 17 -40.95 -18.67 6.55
C GLY A 17 -40.41 -19.14 7.89
N SER A 18 -40.70 -20.39 8.22
CA SER A 18 -40.06 -21.15 9.28
C SER A 18 -38.54 -20.91 9.28
N PRO A 19 -37.89 -20.68 10.44
CA PRO A 19 -36.47 -20.40 10.48
C PRO A 19 -35.71 -21.67 10.14
N THR A 20 -35.23 -21.77 8.90
CA THR A 20 -34.15 -22.67 8.57
C THR A 20 -32.98 -22.22 9.44
N ARG A 21 -32.64 -23.05 10.43
CA ARG A 21 -31.50 -22.88 11.32
C ARG A 21 -30.24 -22.88 10.46
N GLN A 22 -29.87 -21.72 9.93
CA GLN A 22 -28.64 -21.52 9.17
C GLN A 22 -27.50 -21.93 10.10
N ARG A 23 -26.83 -23.03 9.71
CA ARG A 23 -25.60 -23.48 10.34
C ARG A 23 -24.63 -22.30 10.30
N ARG A 24 -24.11 -21.91 11.47
CA ARG A 24 -22.88 -21.11 11.56
C ARG A 24 -21.85 -21.72 10.59
N PRO A 25 -21.09 -20.92 9.82
CA PRO A 25 -19.97 -21.47 9.07
C PRO A 25 -19.07 -22.20 10.08
N ALA A 26 -18.81 -23.48 9.80
CA ALA A 26 -17.90 -24.27 10.63
C ALA A 26 -16.55 -23.56 10.62
N TRP A 27 -16.00 -23.33 11.81
CA TRP A 27 -14.63 -22.83 11.93
C TRP A 27 -13.72 -23.76 11.10
N PRO A 28 -12.76 -23.23 10.34
CA PRO A 28 -11.84 -24.07 9.58
C PRO A 28 -11.17 -25.07 10.54
N LEU A 29 -11.34 -26.36 10.25
CA LEU A 29 -10.77 -27.43 11.04
C LEU A 29 -9.27 -27.47 10.73
N LEU A 30 -8.45 -27.12 11.72
CA LEU A 30 -7.02 -27.41 11.66
C LEU A 30 -6.82 -28.93 11.54
N PRO A 31 -5.73 -29.39 10.90
CA PRO A 31 -5.36 -30.80 10.93
C PRO A 31 -5.34 -31.33 12.37
N PRO A 32 -5.72 -32.60 12.63
CA PRO A 32 -5.68 -33.15 13.97
C PRO A 32 -4.31 -32.99 14.63
N GLY A 33 -4.26 -32.40 15.83
CA GLY A 33 -3.01 -32.14 16.54
C GLY A 33 -2.21 -30.94 16.03
N ALA A 34 -2.74 -30.18 15.07
CA ALA A 34 -2.12 -28.93 14.63
C ALA A 34 -2.62 -27.74 15.47
N GLU A 35 -1.71 -26.80 15.73
CA GLU A 35 -1.98 -25.56 16.46
C GLU A 35 -1.38 -24.35 15.76
N ILE A 36 -2.03 -23.20 15.89
CA ILE A 36 -1.47 -21.91 15.49
C ILE A 36 -0.85 -21.26 16.72
N ARG A 37 0.41 -20.83 16.62
CA ARG A 37 1.12 -20.14 17.70
C ARG A 37 2.03 -19.03 17.17
N GLU A 38 2.40 -18.14 18.06
CA GLU A 38 3.50 -17.19 17.85
C GLU A 38 4.84 -17.93 17.95
N ALA A 39 5.81 -17.56 17.13
CA ALA A 39 7.15 -18.10 17.21
C ALA A 39 7.93 -17.50 18.39
N GLY A 40 8.87 -18.28 18.93
CA GLY A 40 9.93 -17.79 19.81
C GLY A 40 11.29 -17.79 19.10
N GLU A 41 12.32 -17.25 19.76
CA GLU A 41 13.70 -17.24 19.23
C GLU A 41 14.20 -18.66 18.87
N GLY A 42 13.80 -19.66 19.66
CA GLY A 42 14.16 -21.06 19.43
C GLY A 42 13.57 -21.67 18.15
N ASP A 43 12.55 -21.05 17.56
CA ASP A 43 11.92 -21.52 16.32
C ASP A 43 12.65 -20.99 15.07
N HIS A 44 13.54 -20.00 15.17
CA HIS A 44 14.17 -19.34 14.02
C HIS A 44 14.85 -20.30 13.05
N TYR A 45 15.58 -21.30 13.57
CA TYR A 45 16.23 -22.29 12.73
C TYR A 45 15.23 -23.16 11.97
N SER A 46 14.16 -23.63 12.62
CA SER A 46 13.11 -24.42 11.98
C SER A 46 12.32 -23.60 10.94
N ILE A 47 12.11 -22.31 11.19
CA ILE A 47 11.49 -21.39 10.24
C ILE A 47 12.39 -21.19 9.02
N PHE A 48 13.68 -20.92 9.23
CA PHE A 48 14.64 -20.76 8.13
C PHE A 48 14.69 -22.01 7.25
N GLU A 49 14.80 -23.20 7.85
CA GLU A 49 14.79 -24.47 7.12
C GLU A 49 13.48 -24.68 6.34
N PHE A 50 12.33 -24.33 6.93
CA PHE A 50 11.03 -24.39 6.26
C PHE A 50 10.96 -23.45 5.05
N LEU A 51 11.35 -22.18 5.21
CA LEU A 51 11.31 -21.18 4.12
C LEU A 51 12.29 -21.57 3.00
N ARG A 52 13.49 -22.01 3.35
CA ARG A 52 14.47 -22.50 2.36
C ARG A 52 13.93 -23.69 1.57
N ALA A 53 13.27 -24.63 2.24
CA ALA A 53 12.72 -25.83 1.58
C ALA A 53 11.52 -25.50 0.66
N THR A 54 10.73 -24.48 1.01
CA THR A 54 9.44 -24.23 0.35
C THR A 54 9.46 -23.03 -0.61
N LEU A 55 10.04 -21.90 -0.19
CA LEU A 55 10.16 -20.67 -0.99
C LEU A 55 11.50 -20.56 -1.74
N GLN A 56 12.50 -21.40 -1.39
CA GLN A 56 13.89 -21.27 -1.87
C GLN A 56 14.50 -19.89 -1.58
N SER A 57 13.94 -19.18 -0.59
CA SER A 57 14.28 -17.83 -0.17
C SER A 57 13.66 -17.61 1.22
N PRO A 58 14.25 -16.76 2.08
CA PRO A 58 15.53 -16.08 1.91
C PRO A 58 16.74 -17.04 2.05
N GLY A 59 17.91 -16.60 1.56
CA GLY A 59 19.20 -17.21 1.94
C GLY A 59 19.58 -16.88 3.38
N GLU A 60 20.74 -17.36 3.86
CA GLU A 60 21.18 -17.12 5.25
C GLU A 60 21.29 -15.63 5.58
N ASP A 61 21.99 -14.86 4.74
CA ASP A 61 22.13 -13.40 4.88
C ASP A 61 20.78 -12.69 4.84
N GLY A 62 19.87 -13.13 3.97
CA GLY A 62 18.53 -12.53 3.86
C GLY A 62 17.67 -12.82 5.08
N PHE A 63 17.74 -14.04 5.63
CA PHE A 63 17.04 -14.39 6.86
C PHE A 63 17.61 -13.61 8.05
N ALA A 64 18.94 -13.51 8.17
CA ALA A 64 19.60 -12.69 9.18
C ALA A 64 19.16 -11.21 9.09
N ALA A 65 19.14 -10.65 7.88
CA ALA A 65 18.64 -9.29 7.65
C ALA A 65 17.17 -9.13 8.09
N GLN A 66 16.31 -10.13 7.90
CA GLN A 66 14.92 -10.07 8.41
C GLN A 66 14.86 -10.00 9.95
N LEU A 67 15.74 -10.73 10.65
CA LEU A 67 15.80 -10.70 12.11
C LEU A 67 16.34 -9.36 12.66
N GLU A 68 17.12 -8.65 11.84
CA GLU A 68 17.66 -7.31 12.16
C GLU A 68 16.71 -6.17 11.76
N ARG A 69 15.52 -6.47 11.21
CA ARG A 69 14.55 -5.43 10.84
C ARG A 69 14.16 -4.62 12.08
N PRO A 70 14.15 -3.28 12.02
CA PRO A 70 13.76 -2.46 13.16
C PRO A 70 12.37 -2.81 13.68
N GLY A 71 12.27 -2.97 14.99
CA GLY A 71 11.04 -3.38 15.67
C GLY A 71 10.62 -4.83 15.43
N TYR A 72 11.46 -5.69 14.84
CA TYR A 72 11.19 -7.12 14.74
C TYR A 72 11.15 -7.78 16.12
N GLU A 73 10.11 -8.59 16.36
CA GLU A 73 10.03 -9.51 17.48
C GLU A 73 9.82 -10.94 16.94
N PRO A 74 10.36 -12.00 17.58
CA PRO A 74 10.10 -13.38 17.18
C PRO A 74 8.61 -13.69 17.06
N SER A 75 7.79 -13.14 17.96
CA SER A 75 6.34 -13.27 17.98
C SER A 75 5.64 -12.69 16.75
N ASP A 76 6.29 -11.84 15.95
CA ASP A 76 5.76 -11.33 14.69
C ASP A 76 5.66 -12.41 13.61
N ARG A 77 6.29 -13.58 13.83
CA ARG A 77 6.08 -14.78 13.02
C ARG A 77 4.99 -15.64 13.62
N LEU A 78 4.00 -16.00 12.81
CA LEU A 78 2.96 -16.95 13.15
C LEU A 78 3.23 -18.29 12.46
N LEU A 79 3.07 -19.36 13.22
CA LEU A 79 3.31 -20.72 12.75
C LEU A 79 2.05 -21.56 12.88
N LEU A 80 1.75 -22.34 11.86
CA LEU A 80 0.91 -23.53 12.00
C LEU A 80 1.83 -24.72 12.21
N MET A 81 1.78 -25.29 13.41
CA MET A 81 2.64 -26.40 13.83
C MET A 81 1.82 -27.67 13.96
N GLN A 82 2.42 -28.81 13.63
CA GLN A 82 1.92 -30.12 14.05
C GLN A 82 3.08 -30.87 14.71
N GLU A 83 2.91 -31.24 15.98
CA GLU A 83 3.97 -31.77 16.84
C GLU A 83 5.18 -30.83 16.94
N LYS A 84 6.22 -31.03 16.11
CA LYS A 84 7.43 -30.20 16.04
C LYS A 84 7.75 -29.72 14.62
N GLN A 85 6.84 -29.94 13.68
CA GLN A 85 7.02 -29.56 12.28
C GLN A 85 6.24 -28.30 11.96
N VAL A 86 6.91 -27.35 11.30
CA VAL A 86 6.29 -26.16 10.73
C VAL A 86 5.53 -26.60 9.47
N LEU A 87 4.21 -26.45 9.49
CA LEU A 87 3.36 -26.73 8.34
C LEU A 87 3.02 -25.47 7.55
N SER A 88 2.99 -24.31 8.19
CA SER A 88 2.79 -23.02 7.53
C SER A 88 3.44 -21.90 8.35
N HIS A 89 3.93 -20.88 7.67
CA HIS A 89 4.58 -19.71 8.24
C HIS A 89 3.99 -18.44 7.65
N LEU A 90 3.91 -17.39 8.47
CA LEU A 90 3.58 -16.04 8.07
C LEU A 90 4.38 -15.05 8.93
N LEU A 91 5.05 -14.09 8.30
CA LEU A 91 5.66 -12.95 9.00
C LEU A 91 4.73 -11.73 8.90
N VAL A 92 4.51 -11.07 10.03
CA VAL A 92 3.65 -9.88 10.16
C VAL A 92 4.51 -8.66 10.48
N ASN A 93 4.86 -7.88 9.47
CA ASN A 93 5.60 -6.64 9.68
C ASN A 93 4.64 -5.52 10.09
N ARG A 94 4.99 -4.76 11.12
CA ARG A 94 4.25 -3.56 11.53
C ARG A 94 4.79 -2.37 10.73
N VAL A 95 3.90 -1.62 10.08
CA VAL A 95 4.27 -0.47 9.26
C VAL A 95 3.26 0.65 9.44
N ASP A 96 3.69 1.89 9.21
CA ASP A 96 2.80 3.03 9.11
C ASP A 96 2.80 3.52 7.66
N LEU A 97 1.61 3.60 7.07
CA LEU A 97 1.43 3.95 5.66
C LEU A 97 0.99 5.40 5.54
N ALA A 98 1.75 6.19 4.79
CA ALA A 98 1.36 7.51 4.35
C ALA A 98 0.02 7.44 3.59
N PHE A 99 -0.92 8.31 3.95
CA PHE A 99 -2.24 8.37 3.33
C PHE A 99 -2.66 9.82 3.02
N GLY A 100 -1.71 10.60 2.52
CA GLY A 100 -1.89 11.99 2.07
C GLY A 100 -2.20 12.98 3.19
N GLU A 101 -1.98 14.26 2.89
CA GLU A 101 -2.22 15.42 3.78
C GLU A 101 -1.65 15.23 5.21
N GLY A 102 -0.54 14.48 5.33
CA GLY A 102 0.11 14.17 6.61
C GLY A 102 -0.58 13.13 7.49
N VAL A 103 -1.60 12.42 6.99
CA VAL A 103 -2.23 11.30 7.71
C VAL A 103 -1.43 10.03 7.52
N GLU A 104 -1.28 9.29 8.62
CA GLU A 104 -0.60 8.00 8.67
C GLU A 104 -1.58 6.92 9.12
N LEU A 105 -1.58 5.78 8.43
CA LEU A 105 -2.43 4.65 8.74
C LEU A 105 -1.60 3.54 9.40
N PRO A 106 -1.92 3.13 10.64
CA PRO A 106 -1.25 2.01 11.27
C PRO A 106 -1.66 0.72 10.59
N ALA A 107 -0.70 0.05 9.95
CA ALA A 107 -0.94 -1.12 9.12
C ALA A 107 -0.05 -2.31 9.50
N VAL A 108 -0.38 -3.45 8.92
CA VAL A 108 0.49 -4.63 8.90
C VAL A 108 0.74 -5.06 7.47
N GLU A 109 1.93 -5.54 7.22
CA GLU A 109 2.30 -6.18 5.98
C GLU A 109 2.51 -7.68 6.23
N LEU A 110 1.77 -8.50 5.49
CA LEU A 110 1.87 -9.95 5.54
C LEU A 110 2.88 -10.41 4.49
N VAL A 111 4.02 -10.94 4.94
CA VAL A 111 5.15 -11.35 4.10
C VAL A 111 5.55 -12.79 4.41
N ASP A 112 6.30 -13.41 3.49
CA ASP A 112 6.79 -14.78 3.61
C ASP A 112 5.70 -15.80 3.98
N PHE A 113 4.49 -15.57 3.50
CA PHE A 113 3.37 -16.47 3.71
C PHE A 113 3.55 -17.71 2.85
N HIS A 114 3.72 -18.87 3.50
CA HIS A 114 3.86 -20.12 2.78
C HIS A 114 3.41 -21.31 3.62
N SER A 115 2.93 -22.36 2.95
CA SER A 115 2.46 -23.59 3.58
C SER A 115 3.10 -24.81 2.95
N HIS A 116 3.11 -25.93 3.66
CA HIS A 116 3.46 -27.23 3.07
C HIS A 116 2.48 -27.55 1.93
N ALA A 117 2.94 -28.27 0.91
CA ALA A 117 2.14 -28.59 -0.27
C ALA A 117 0.80 -29.28 0.06
N ASP A 118 0.77 -30.11 1.11
CA ASP A 118 -0.45 -30.80 1.57
C ASP A 118 -1.52 -29.86 2.14
N LEU A 119 -1.14 -28.63 2.51
CA LEU A 119 -2.03 -27.60 3.03
C LEU A 119 -2.44 -26.56 1.97
N HIS A 120 -1.84 -26.58 0.78
CA HIS A 120 -2.22 -25.68 -0.29
C HIS A 120 -3.70 -25.86 -0.64
N GLY A 121 -4.43 -24.76 -0.72
CA GLY A 121 -5.88 -24.81 -0.99
C GLY A 121 -6.73 -25.11 0.26
N SER A 122 -6.13 -25.49 1.39
CA SER A 122 -6.87 -25.82 2.62
C SER A 122 -7.37 -24.58 3.39
N ASP A 123 -8.44 -24.78 4.15
CA ASP A 123 -8.96 -23.77 5.06
C ASP A 123 -8.02 -23.46 6.25
N ALA A 124 -7.13 -24.41 6.61
CA ALA A 124 -6.16 -24.25 7.68
C ALA A 124 -5.13 -23.15 7.36
N GLU A 125 -4.65 -23.10 6.11
CA GLU A 125 -3.77 -22.06 5.59
C GLU A 125 -4.39 -20.65 5.73
N LEU A 126 -5.67 -20.51 5.39
CA LEU A 126 -6.40 -19.24 5.53
C LEU A 126 -6.65 -18.87 7.01
N THR A 127 -6.69 -19.86 7.90
CA THR A 127 -6.88 -19.64 9.34
C THR A 127 -5.68 -18.92 9.96
N LEU A 128 -4.47 -19.16 9.44
CA LEU A 128 -3.25 -18.46 9.87
C LEU A 128 -3.36 -16.97 9.56
N ILE A 129 -3.80 -16.62 8.35
CA ILE A 129 -4.05 -15.22 7.93
C ILE A 129 -5.16 -14.60 8.78
N ASP A 130 -6.29 -15.28 8.97
CA ASP A 130 -7.39 -14.77 9.80
C ASP A 130 -6.94 -14.53 11.25
N THR A 131 -5.99 -15.32 11.76
CA THR A 131 -5.38 -15.12 13.08
C THR A 131 -4.47 -13.90 13.10
N ALA A 132 -3.65 -13.70 12.07
CA ALA A 132 -2.83 -12.50 11.91
C ALA A 132 -3.69 -11.22 11.87
N LEU A 133 -4.79 -11.24 11.11
CA LEU A 133 -5.71 -10.11 11.00
C LEU A 133 -6.41 -9.80 12.33
N ARG A 134 -6.82 -10.82 13.10
CA ARG A 134 -7.38 -10.61 14.45
C ARG A 134 -6.36 -9.99 15.39
N ARG A 135 -5.11 -10.46 15.37
CA ARG A 135 -4.02 -9.89 16.18
C ARG A 135 -3.74 -8.43 15.79
N ALA A 136 -3.63 -8.15 14.49
CA ALA A 136 -3.46 -6.81 13.97
C ALA A 136 -4.58 -5.87 14.45
N SER A 137 -5.84 -6.30 14.35
CA SER A 137 -7.00 -5.56 14.85
C SER A 137 -6.90 -5.25 16.35
N ALA A 138 -6.55 -6.27 17.16
CA ALA A 138 -6.41 -6.13 18.61
C ALA A 138 -5.25 -5.19 19.01
N GLN A 139 -4.24 -5.07 18.15
CA GLN A 139 -3.11 -4.14 18.30
C GLN A 139 -3.40 -2.74 17.72
N GLY A 140 -4.65 -2.45 17.34
CA GLY A 140 -5.05 -1.14 16.82
C GLY A 140 -4.63 -0.88 15.36
N ARG A 141 -4.21 -1.92 14.62
CA ARG A 141 -3.91 -1.81 13.19
C ARG A 141 -5.20 -1.82 12.37
N VAL A 142 -5.28 -0.92 11.41
CA VAL A 142 -6.53 -0.66 10.66
C VAL A 142 -6.50 -1.24 9.26
N LEU A 143 -5.32 -1.51 8.72
CA LEU A 143 -5.09 -1.96 7.36
C LEU A 143 -4.09 -3.12 7.35
N ALA A 144 -4.33 -4.09 6.47
CA ALA A 144 -3.38 -5.15 6.16
C ALA A 144 -3.07 -5.14 4.66
N THR A 145 -1.81 -5.31 4.30
CA THR A 145 -1.36 -5.45 2.91
C THR A 145 -0.66 -6.78 2.72
N MET A 146 -0.75 -7.33 1.52
CA MET A 146 0.03 -8.51 1.15
C MET A 146 0.29 -8.55 -0.35
N ARG A 147 1.32 -9.30 -0.74
CA ARG A 147 1.58 -9.62 -2.14
C ARG A 147 1.37 -11.12 -2.33
N THR A 148 0.63 -11.51 -3.36
CA THR A 148 0.27 -12.93 -3.57
C THR A 148 0.10 -13.25 -5.05
N THR A 149 0.39 -14.49 -5.42
CA THR A 149 0.05 -15.06 -6.74
C THR A 149 -1.35 -15.69 -6.76
N SER A 150 -2.00 -15.81 -5.60
CA SER A 150 -3.30 -16.47 -5.42
C SER A 150 -4.42 -15.49 -5.11
N ALA A 151 -4.48 -14.36 -5.82
CA ALA A 151 -5.36 -13.23 -5.50
C ALA A 151 -6.84 -13.60 -5.31
N ALA A 152 -7.40 -14.38 -6.25
CA ALA A 152 -8.81 -14.78 -6.23
C ALA A 152 -9.22 -15.47 -4.92
N ARG A 153 -8.31 -16.24 -4.31
CA ARG A 153 -8.59 -16.97 -3.07
C ARG A 153 -8.66 -16.06 -1.86
N HIS A 154 -7.80 -15.06 -1.79
CA HIS A 154 -7.84 -14.05 -0.74
C HIS A 154 -9.03 -13.10 -0.94
N GLN A 155 -9.38 -12.75 -2.18
CA GLN A 155 -10.56 -11.95 -2.47
C GLN A 155 -11.86 -12.62 -1.99
N ALA A 156 -11.98 -13.93 -2.17
CA ALA A 156 -13.08 -14.71 -1.61
C ALA A 156 -13.20 -14.65 -0.07
N ARG A 157 -12.16 -14.15 0.62
CA ARG A 157 -12.12 -13.94 2.07
C ARG A 157 -12.14 -12.45 2.48
N GLY A 158 -12.52 -11.54 1.57
CA GLY A 158 -12.72 -10.12 1.86
C GLY A 158 -11.48 -9.23 1.70
N TRP A 159 -10.43 -9.74 1.04
CA TRP A 159 -9.36 -8.90 0.52
C TRP A 159 -9.80 -8.21 -0.76
N CYS A 160 -9.26 -7.04 -1.05
CA CYS A 160 -9.50 -6.33 -2.31
C CYS A 160 -8.17 -5.97 -2.99
N LEU A 161 -8.24 -5.60 -4.26
CA LEU A 161 -7.07 -5.18 -5.03
C LEU A 161 -6.44 -3.93 -4.38
N GLY A 162 -5.13 -3.99 -4.21
CA GLY A 162 -4.32 -2.92 -3.67
C GLY A 162 -3.85 -1.92 -4.73
N PRO A 163 -2.76 -1.18 -4.43
CA PRO A 163 -2.10 -0.31 -5.39
C PRO A 163 -1.69 -1.07 -6.66
N GLN A 164 -1.95 -0.48 -7.82
CA GLN A 164 -1.46 -1.02 -9.09
C GLN A 164 0.07 -0.94 -9.16
N HIS A 165 0.68 -1.91 -9.82
CA HIS A 165 2.06 -1.79 -10.21
C HIS A 165 2.15 -0.77 -11.35
N SER A 166 3.01 0.24 -11.19
CA SER A 166 3.29 1.21 -12.24
C SER A 166 4.79 1.40 -12.42
N TRP A 167 5.23 1.23 -13.66
CA TRP A 167 6.62 1.44 -14.03
C TRP A 167 6.71 1.85 -15.49
N SER A 168 7.80 2.52 -15.85
CA SER A 168 8.18 2.74 -17.24
C SER A 168 9.50 2.08 -17.55
N SER A 169 9.70 1.75 -18.83
CA SER A 169 10.93 1.13 -19.29
C SER A 169 11.34 1.65 -20.66
N ALA A 170 12.63 1.93 -20.86
CA ALA A 170 13.17 2.45 -22.11
C ALA A 170 14.67 2.16 -22.24
N CYS A 171 15.19 2.26 -23.46
CA CYS A 171 16.61 2.20 -23.73
C CYS A 171 17.32 3.43 -23.13
N PRO A 172 18.43 3.26 -22.38
CA PRO A 172 19.14 4.38 -21.76
C PRO A 172 19.69 5.38 -22.78
N ARG A 173 20.07 4.94 -23.98
CA ARG A 173 20.60 5.84 -25.03
C ARG A 173 19.51 6.77 -25.58
N ASP A 174 18.30 6.27 -25.74
CA ASP A 174 17.17 7.07 -26.24
C ASP A 174 16.69 8.05 -25.18
N LEU A 175 16.66 7.62 -23.91
CA LEU A 175 16.44 8.51 -22.76
C LEU A 175 17.48 9.65 -22.72
N LEU A 176 18.77 9.33 -22.85
CA LEU A 176 19.84 10.33 -22.88
C LEU A 176 19.71 11.28 -24.08
N SER A 177 19.36 10.76 -25.25
CA SER A 177 19.10 11.57 -26.45
C SER A 177 18.00 12.60 -26.19
N LEU A 178 16.86 12.16 -25.63
CA LEU A 178 15.77 13.04 -25.25
C LEU A 178 16.20 14.06 -24.18
N LEU A 179 16.86 13.61 -23.11
CA LEU A 179 17.33 14.46 -22.02
C LEU A 179 18.40 15.46 -22.48
N SER A 180 19.17 15.17 -23.53
CA SER A 180 20.17 16.10 -24.07
C SER A 180 19.56 17.34 -24.73
N THR A 181 18.30 17.26 -25.18
CA THR A 181 17.55 18.41 -25.71
C THR A 181 17.12 19.40 -24.61
N LYS A 182 17.14 18.95 -23.35
CA LYS A 182 16.83 19.75 -22.17
C LYS A 182 18.13 20.24 -21.55
N THR A 183 18.22 21.54 -21.29
CA THR A 183 19.42 22.12 -20.69
C THR A 183 19.50 21.72 -19.22
N ALA A 184 20.57 21.02 -18.85
CA ALA A 184 20.86 20.70 -17.46
C ALA A 184 21.14 21.98 -16.66
N PRO A 185 20.55 22.17 -15.46
CA PRO A 185 20.88 23.31 -14.62
C PRO A 185 22.34 23.23 -14.18
N ALA A 186 23.11 24.30 -14.43
CA ALA A 186 24.53 24.34 -14.06
C ALA A 186 24.76 24.27 -12.54
N SER A 187 23.73 24.54 -11.73
CA SER A 187 23.78 24.45 -10.27
C SER A 187 23.56 23.02 -9.75
N LEU A 188 22.99 22.09 -10.54
CA LEU A 188 22.70 20.74 -10.06
C LEU A 188 23.86 19.78 -10.34
N GLN A 189 24.29 19.07 -9.30
CA GLN A 189 25.29 18.02 -9.40
C GLN A 189 24.73 16.71 -8.84
N VAL A 190 24.83 15.62 -9.60
CA VAL A 190 24.50 14.27 -9.13
C VAL A 190 25.75 13.53 -8.71
N ARG A 191 25.71 12.88 -7.55
CA ARG A 191 26.79 12.04 -7.03
C ARG A 191 26.26 10.87 -6.22
N ILE A 192 27.16 9.96 -5.86
CA ILE A 192 26.85 8.87 -4.92
C ILE A 192 26.60 9.47 -3.53
N TRP A 193 25.55 8.97 -2.88
CA TRP A 193 25.18 9.31 -1.52
C TRP A 193 26.23 8.83 -0.50
N ARG A 194 26.40 9.58 0.58
CA ARG A 194 27.27 9.22 1.70
C ARG A 194 26.41 8.98 2.92
N GLN A 195 26.70 7.94 3.70
CA GLN A 195 25.87 7.54 4.84
C GLN A 195 25.69 8.65 5.90
N ILE A 196 26.65 9.59 6.02
CA ILE A 196 26.51 10.74 6.92
C ILE A 196 25.36 11.67 6.53
N GLU A 197 24.92 11.65 5.27
CA GLU A 197 23.89 12.53 4.70
C GLU A 197 22.49 11.88 4.75
N GLN A 198 22.25 10.97 5.70
CA GLN A 198 20.99 10.22 5.81
C GLN A 198 19.80 11.17 6.08
N ASP A 199 19.99 12.16 6.94
CA ASP A 199 18.97 13.14 7.36
C ASP A 199 18.33 13.86 6.15
N ALA A 200 19.08 14.06 5.07
CA ALA A 200 18.56 14.64 3.84
C ALA A 200 17.60 13.71 3.09
N ILE A 201 17.90 12.41 3.01
CA ILE A 201 16.99 11.41 2.44
C ILE A 201 15.73 11.32 3.30
N ASP A 202 15.90 11.30 4.63
CA ASP A 202 14.79 11.18 5.58
C ASP A 202 13.84 12.37 5.48
N ARG A 203 14.38 13.59 5.37
CA ARG A 203 13.59 14.80 5.13
C ARG A 203 12.81 14.76 3.82
N LEU A 204 13.45 14.35 2.72
CA LEU A 204 12.81 14.28 1.40
C LEU A 204 11.69 13.23 1.40
N HIS A 205 11.97 12.03 1.92
CA HIS A 205 11.00 10.95 2.03
C HIS A 205 9.82 11.32 2.94
N ALA A 206 10.09 11.90 4.12
CA ALA A 206 9.04 12.38 5.02
C ALA A 206 8.19 13.49 4.36
N GLY A 207 8.80 14.34 3.53
CA GLY A 207 8.09 15.31 2.70
C GLY A 207 7.14 14.64 1.69
N ASP A 208 7.62 13.60 1.01
CA ASP A 208 6.85 12.83 0.02
C ASP A 208 5.71 12.03 0.67
N CYS A 209 5.97 11.40 1.83
CA CYS A 209 4.96 10.73 2.65
C CYS A 209 3.81 11.66 3.05
N ARG A 210 4.02 12.97 3.23
CA ARG A 210 2.92 13.90 3.53
C ARG A 210 1.97 14.10 2.34
N GLN A 211 2.42 13.85 1.11
CA GLN A 211 1.65 14.14 -0.11
C GLN A 211 1.14 12.87 -0.80
N ARG A 212 1.82 11.73 -0.60
CA ARG A 212 1.50 10.47 -1.27
C ARG A 212 0.63 9.53 -0.45
N TYR A 213 0.11 8.53 -1.15
CA TYR A 213 -0.76 7.49 -0.59
C TYR A 213 -0.13 6.12 -0.84
N GLY A 214 0.11 5.35 0.22
CA GLY A 214 0.63 3.98 0.18
C GLY A 214 2.13 3.83 0.43
N LEU A 215 2.88 4.93 0.59
CA LEU A 215 4.30 4.85 0.97
C LEU A 215 4.47 4.40 2.43
N VAL A 216 5.46 3.55 2.68
CA VAL A 216 5.86 3.16 4.02
C VAL A 216 6.67 4.30 4.65
N ARG A 217 6.27 4.73 5.84
CA ARG A 217 7.07 5.64 6.66
C ARG A 217 8.30 4.87 7.16
N ARG A 218 9.47 5.47 6.99
CA ARG A 218 10.76 4.91 7.41
C ARG A 218 11.40 5.87 8.40
N ASP A 219 11.93 5.31 9.48
CA ASP A 219 12.83 6.03 10.39
C ASP A 219 14.28 5.72 10.03
N ASP A 220 15.21 6.37 10.74
CA ASP A 220 16.64 6.25 10.53
C ASP A 220 17.14 4.80 10.66
N GLU A 221 16.54 4.02 11.57
CA GLU A 221 16.88 2.61 11.76
C GLU A 221 16.47 1.78 10.55
N HIS A 222 15.28 2.04 10.00
CA HIS A 222 14.76 1.35 8.82
C HIS A 222 15.58 1.68 7.58
N TRP A 223 16.01 2.93 7.41
CA TRP A 223 16.93 3.28 6.33
C TRP A 223 18.28 2.58 6.45
N ARG A 224 18.87 2.57 7.66
CA ARG A 224 20.11 1.84 7.92
C ARG A 224 19.97 0.35 7.61
N TRP A 225 18.84 -0.24 7.97
CA TRP A 225 18.51 -1.63 7.66
C TRP A 225 18.38 -1.90 6.15
N LEU A 226 17.69 -1.03 5.39
CA LEU A 226 17.58 -1.17 3.93
C LEU A 226 18.96 -1.10 3.25
N VAL A 227 19.81 -0.17 3.69
CA VAL A 227 21.16 -0.01 3.12
C VAL A 227 22.06 -1.19 3.50
N SER A 228 22.01 -1.66 4.75
CA SER A 228 22.91 -2.72 5.24
C SER A 228 22.67 -4.07 4.54
N ARG A 229 21.41 -4.39 4.23
CA ARG A 229 21.02 -5.63 3.52
C ARG A 229 21.30 -5.58 2.00
N GLY A 230 21.74 -4.44 1.48
CA GLY A 230 22.15 -4.29 0.09
C GLY A 230 20.99 -4.40 -0.89
N VAL A 231 19.82 -3.83 -0.58
CA VAL A 231 18.66 -3.86 -1.49
C VAL A 231 18.93 -3.18 -2.83
N CYS A 232 19.91 -2.27 -2.89
CA CYS A 232 20.30 -1.51 -4.07
C CYS A 232 21.82 -1.52 -4.25
N ASP A 233 22.25 -1.46 -5.51
CA ASP A 233 23.67 -1.42 -5.86
C ASP A 233 24.23 -0.01 -5.68
N ARG A 234 23.40 1.02 -5.90
CA ARG A 234 23.79 2.42 -5.86
C ARG A 234 22.65 3.30 -5.34
N VAL A 235 23.03 4.33 -4.58
CA VAL A 235 22.15 5.42 -4.15
C VAL A 235 22.74 6.73 -4.65
N TYR A 236 21.98 7.45 -5.48
CA TYR A 236 22.36 8.76 -5.99
C TYR A 236 21.63 9.87 -5.25
N VAL A 237 22.30 11.02 -5.12
CA VAL A 237 21.70 12.26 -4.65
C VAL A 237 21.96 13.38 -5.65
N ALA A 238 20.95 14.21 -5.86
CA ALA A 238 21.05 15.48 -6.57
C ALA A 238 21.28 16.59 -5.56
N VAL A 239 22.35 17.35 -5.78
CA VAL A 239 22.78 18.45 -4.91
C VAL A 239 22.70 19.75 -5.67
N GLU A 240 21.97 20.72 -5.12
CA GLU A 240 21.96 22.09 -5.60
C GLU A 240 23.15 22.86 -5.04
N SER A 241 24.02 23.30 -5.93
CA SER A 241 25.14 24.18 -5.63
C SER A 241 24.62 25.61 -5.54
N GLY A 242 24.36 26.09 -4.32
CA GLY A 242 24.10 27.52 -4.10
C GLY A 242 25.37 28.35 -4.38
N PRO A 243 25.24 29.64 -4.78
CA PRO A 243 26.38 30.55 -4.68
C PRO A 243 26.82 30.62 -3.21
N PRO A 244 28.13 30.64 -2.89
CA PRO A 244 28.57 30.87 -1.52
C PRO A 244 27.97 32.19 -1.04
N CYS A 245 27.15 32.14 0.00
CA CYS A 245 26.44 33.30 0.51
C CYS A 245 27.46 34.35 0.99
N ALA A 246 27.68 35.40 0.22
CA ALA A 246 28.69 36.44 0.48
C ALA A 246 28.32 37.42 1.60
N THR A 247 27.25 37.15 2.37
CA THR A 247 26.73 38.07 3.40
C THR A 247 26.70 37.51 4.82
N SER A 248 27.33 36.36 5.09
CA SER A 248 27.66 35.96 6.46
C SER A 248 29.16 36.12 6.70
N PRO A 249 29.61 37.07 7.56
CA PRO A 249 31.03 37.24 7.89
C PRO A 249 31.53 36.18 8.90
N THR A 250 30.71 35.17 9.17
CA THR A 250 31.08 33.95 9.89
C THR A 250 31.19 32.83 8.86
N PRO A 251 32.29 32.05 8.85
CA PRO A 251 32.33 30.81 8.07
C PRO A 251 31.17 29.95 8.56
N SER A 252 30.06 29.93 7.80
CA SER A 252 28.92 29.12 8.18
C SER A 252 29.33 27.68 8.02
N THR A 253 29.46 26.98 9.14
CA THR A 253 29.19 25.55 9.31
C THR A 253 27.75 25.23 8.88
N ALA A 254 27.36 25.63 7.67
CA ALA A 254 26.18 25.10 6.99
C ALA A 254 26.63 23.75 6.47
N GLU A 255 26.12 22.69 7.09
CA GLU A 255 26.51 21.32 6.77
C GLU A 255 26.18 21.02 5.29
N PRO A 256 26.98 20.17 4.62
CA PRO A 256 26.79 19.81 3.19
C PRO A 256 25.44 19.13 2.85
N GLU A 257 24.56 18.97 3.83
CA GLU A 257 23.28 18.25 3.78
C GLU A 257 22.12 19.13 3.32
N ASP A 258 22.21 20.46 3.50
CA ASP A 258 21.14 21.40 3.11
C ASP A 258 20.99 21.55 1.60
N GLY A 259 21.97 21.09 0.81
CA GLY A 259 21.94 21.16 -0.65
C GLY A 259 21.29 19.97 -1.35
N ILE A 260 20.99 18.86 -0.65
CA ILE A 260 20.41 17.68 -1.29
C ILE A 260 18.93 17.94 -1.58
N VAL A 261 18.57 17.94 -2.86
CA VAL A 261 17.21 18.23 -3.35
C VAL A 261 16.51 17.01 -3.95
N GLY A 262 17.20 15.87 -4.05
CA GLY A 262 16.61 14.62 -4.53
C GLY A 262 17.51 13.41 -4.35
N TYR A 263 16.93 12.22 -4.40
CA TYR A 263 17.64 10.95 -4.35
C TYR A 263 17.03 9.90 -5.29
N ALA A 264 17.83 8.88 -5.63
CA ALA A 264 17.38 7.70 -6.36
C ALA A 264 18.05 6.42 -5.84
N PHE A 265 17.26 5.40 -5.52
CA PHE A 265 17.69 4.05 -5.18
C PHE A 265 17.66 3.15 -6.41
N VAL A 266 18.80 2.57 -6.76
CA VAL A 266 19.00 1.91 -8.06
C VAL A 266 19.62 0.54 -7.91
N ARG A 267 19.07 -0.43 -8.64
CA ARG A 267 19.62 -1.79 -8.78
C ARG A 267 19.56 -2.24 -10.24
N ARG A 268 20.71 -2.54 -10.84
CA ARG A 268 20.81 -3.05 -12.23
C ARG A 268 19.93 -2.30 -13.26
N GLY A 269 20.03 -0.97 -13.31
CA GLY A 269 19.21 -0.14 -14.21
C GLY A 269 17.75 0.07 -13.78
N ARG A 270 17.26 -0.63 -12.74
CA ARG A 270 15.96 -0.40 -12.11
C ARG A 270 16.07 0.67 -11.03
N ILE A 271 15.41 1.79 -11.24
CA ILE A 271 15.17 2.83 -10.24
C ILE A 271 13.97 2.39 -9.41
N ALA A 272 14.24 1.86 -8.22
CA ALA A 272 13.22 1.32 -7.33
C ALA A 272 12.46 2.43 -6.59
N GLU A 273 13.14 3.54 -6.30
CA GLU A 273 12.54 4.73 -5.71
C GLU A 273 13.29 5.97 -6.19
N LEU A 274 12.55 7.01 -6.58
CA LEU A 274 13.09 8.32 -6.90
C LEU A 274 12.20 9.38 -6.24
N CYS A 275 12.84 10.25 -5.46
CA CYS A 275 12.17 11.34 -4.76
C CYS A 275 12.95 12.64 -4.98
N VAL A 276 12.21 13.74 -5.16
CA VAL A 276 12.76 15.08 -5.28
C VAL A 276 11.93 16.05 -4.45
N ALA A 277 12.55 17.14 -4.01
CA ALA A 277 11.84 18.22 -3.35
C ALA A 277 10.79 18.83 -4.29
N PRO A 278 9.67 19.35 -3.77
CA PRO A 278 8.63 19.97 -4.59
C PRO A 278 9.18 21.07 -5.50
N GLY A 279 8.87 21.00 -6.79
CA GLY A 279 9.30 21.97 -7.80
C GLY A 279 10.72 21.78 -8.33
N GLN A 280 11.42 20.71 -7.94
CA GLN A 280 12.77 20.35 -8.42
C GLN A 280 12.70 19.24 -9.49
N ASP A 281 11.85 19.41 -10.50
CA ASP A 281 11.64 18.41 -11.56
C ASP A 281 12.91 18.18 -12.39
N GLU A 282 13.79 19.18 -12.48
CA GLU A 282 15.09 19.06 -13.13
C GLU A 282 16.02 18.12 -12.36
N ALA A 283 15.97 18.09 -11.02
CA ALA A 283 16.77 17.17 -10.22
C ALA A 283 16.43 15.71 -10.53
N ALA A 284 15.15 15.42 -10.78
CA ALA A 284 14.71 14.08 -11.16
C ALA A 284 15.27 13.67 -12.54
N GLN A 285 15.31 14.61 -13.48
CA GLN A 285 15.88 14.40 -14.81
C GLN A 285 17.41 14.20 -14.75
N GLU A 286 18.12 14.95 -13.90
CA GLU A 286 19.57 14.75 -13.70
C GLU A 286 19.87 13.40 -13.04
N LEU A 287 19.07 12.98 -12.05
CA LEU A 287 19.17 11.65 -11.43
C LEU A 287 18.98 10.57 -12.50
N LEU A 288 17.93 10.66 -13.32
CA LEU A 288 17.69 9.74 -14.43
C LEU A 288 18.85 9.74 -15.43
N ARG A 289 19.40 10.91 -15.78
CA ARG A 289 20.54 11.03 -16.69
C ARG A 289 21.75 10.27 -16.15
N ARG A 290 22.05 10.44 -14.85
CA ARG A 290 23.15 9.71 -14.19
C ARG A 290 22.92 8.20 -14.25
N VAL A 291 21.71 7.74 -13.93
CA VAL A 291 21.37 6.31 -13.99
C VAL A 291 21.54 5.76 -15.40
N CYS A 292 21.14 6.49 -16.43
CA CYS A 292 21.31 6.05 -17.82
C CYS A 292 22.79 5.93 -18.22
N TYR A 293 23.65 6.86 -17.79
CA TYR A 293 25.10 6.73 -18.02
C TYR A 293 25.65 5.47 -17.35
N ASP A 294 25.31 5.24 -16.09
CA ASP A 294 25.80 4.08 -15.35
C ASP A 294 25.24 2.76 -15.89
N ALA A 295 24.01 2.76 -16.41
CA ALA A 295 23.42 1.61 -17.11
C ALA A 295 24.22 1.28 -18.38
N ILE A 296 24.57 2.29 -19.19
CA ILE A 296 25.40 2.09 -20.39
C ILE A 296 26.80 1.60 -20.02
N GLU A 297 27.41 2.15 -18.97
CA GLU A 297 28.72 1.69 -18.47
C GLU A 297 28.68 0.24 -17.97
N SER A 298 27.52 -0.22 -17.48
CA SER A 298 27.31 -1.57 -16.98
C SER A 298 26.75 -2.53 -18.03
N ASP A 299 26.72 -2.13 -19.31
CA ASP A 299 26.12 -2.88 -20.43
C ASP A 299 24.64 -3.28 -20.21
N GLU A 300 23.91 -2.50 -19.41
CA GLU A 300 22.46 -2.66 -19.23
C GLU A 300 21.72 -1.98 -20.39
N PHE A 301 20.87 -2.73 -21.09
CA PHE A 301 20.15 -2.26 -22.28
C PHE A 301 18.82 -1.57 -21.96
N GLU A 302 18.38 -1.65 -20.70
CA GLU A 302 17.07 -1.20 -20.26
C GLU A 302 17.22 -0.47 -18.93
N VAL A 303 16.62 0.73 -18.86
CA VAL A 303 16.40 1.43 -17.59
C VAL A 303 14.91 1.32 -17.28
N ARG A 304 14.59 0.98 -16.04
CA ARG A 304 13.22 0.89 -15.53
C ARG A 304 13.03 1.90 -14.41
N LEU A 305 11.91 2.63 -14.42
CA LEU A 305 11.49 3.52 -13.34
C LEU A 305 10.21 2.99 -12.70
N ASP A 306 10.28 2.55 -11.45
CA ASP A 306 9.09 2.28 -10.63
C ASP A 306 8.66 3.59 -9.95
N GLY A 307 7.36 3.90 -10.00
CA GLY A 307 6.83 5.16 -9.47
C GLY A 307 5.31 5.21 -9.48
N PRO A 308 4.68 6.23 -8.85
CA PRO A 308 3.25 6.45 -9.00
C PRO A 308 2.86 6.67 -10.45
N ALA A 309 1.65 6.24 -10.81
CA ALA A 309 1.14 6.31 -12.18
C ALA A 309 1.05 7.75 -12.74
N ASP A 310 1.04 8.77 -11.89
CA ASP A 310 0.98 10.19 -12.22
C ASP A 310 2.35 10.88 -12.17
N LEU A 311 3.45 10.14 -11.94
CA LEU A 311 4.79 10.69 -11.94
C LEU A 311 5.18 11.20 -13.35
N PRO A 312 5.49 12.50 -13.54
CA PRO A 312 5.76 13.08 -14.85
C PRO A 312 6.93 12.45 -15.62
N LEU A 313 7.86 11.79 -14.91
CA LEU A 313 8.99 11.11 -15.56
C LEU A 313 8.53 9.97 -16.47
N HIS A 314 7.37 9.35 -16.24
CA HIS A 314 6.84 8.30 -17.11
C HIS A 314 6.66 8.78 -18.56
N ASP A 315 6.30 10.06 -18.76
CA ASP A 315 6.16 10.65 -20.09
C ASP A 315 7.49 10.71 -20.85
N LEU A 316 8.62 10.87 -20.14
CA LEU A 316 9.95 10.88 -20.77
C LEU A 316 10.32 9.51 -21.32
N PHE A 317 9.95 8.44 -20.62
CA PHE A 317 10.17 7.08 -21.10
C PHE A 317 9.35 6.80 -22.36
N VAL A 318 8.08 7.21 -22.37
CA VAL A 318 7.22 7.06 -23.55
C VAL A 318 7.74 7.87 -24.73
N GLN A 319 8.18 9.12 -24.49
CA GLN A 319 8.77 9.97 -25.53
C GLN A 319 10.09 9.44 -26.08
N ALA A 320 10.87 8.74 -25.27
CA ALA A 320 12.08 8.03 -25.69
C ALA A 320 11.80 6.73 -26.46
N GLY A 321 10.54 6.42 -26.76
CA GLY A 321 10.13 5.21 -27.49
C GLY A 321 9.98 3.97 -26.60
N GLY A 322 9.98 4.14 -25.28
CA GLY A 322 9.68 3.10 -24.31
C GLY A 322 8.19 2.98 -23.98
N ASP A 323 7.90 2.22 -22.93
CA ASP A 323 6.53 1.90 -22.50
C ASP A 323 6.26 2.38 -21.07
N HIS A 324 4.99 2.69 -20.78
CA HIS A 324 4.48 2.90 -19.42
C HIS A 324 3.42 1.86 -19.10
N PHE A 325 3.69 1.07 -18.06
CA PHE A 325 2.83 -0.02 -17.62
C PHE A 325 2.05 0.39 -16.37
N ARG A 326 0.77 0.00 -16.34
CA ARG A 326 -0.13 0.09 -15.19
C ARG A 326 -0.95 -1.18 -15.13
N VAL A 327 -0.58 -2.07 -14.23
CA VAL A 327 -1.17 -3.42 -14.15
C VAL A 327 -1.48 -3.80 -12.70
N ASP A 328 -2.52 -4.61 -12.52
CA ASP A 328 -2.83 -5.19 -11.22
C ASP A 328 -1.90 -6.35 -10.85
N ALA A 329 -1.28 -6.99 -11.85
CA ALA A 329 -0.39 -8.13 -11.67
C ALA A 329 0.95 -7.93 -12.38
N GLU A 330 2.06 -8.06 -11.66
CA GLU A 330 3.41 -8.10 -12.21
C GLU A 330 4.01 -9.50 -11.98
N ARG A 331 4.28 -10.25 -13.07
CA ARG A 331 4.74 -11.65 -12.99
C ARG A 331 3.84 -12.50 -12.09
N ASP A 332 2.53 -12.40 -12.32
CA ASP A 332 1.44 -13.03 -11.55
C ASP A 332 1.28 -12.56 -10.10
N TRP A 333 2.17 -11.70 -9.60
CA TRP A 333 2.02 -11.14 -8.27
C TRP A 333 1.07 -9.96 -8.26
N VAL A 334 0.12 -9.99 -7.34
CA VAL A 334 -0.88 -8.95 -7.13
C VAL A 334 -0.70 -8.37 -5.73
N ASN A 335 -0.78 -7.04 -5.62
CA ASN A 335 -0.93 -6.36 -4.35
C ASN A 335 -2.38 -6.45 -3.89
N LEU A 336 -2.59 -6.94 -2.67
CA LEU A 336 -3.90 -6.92 -2.02
C LEU A 336 -3.86 -6.07 -0.76
N LEU A 337 -5.03 -5.54 -0.40
CA LEU A 337 -5.25 -4.88 0.87
C LEU A 337 -6.55 -5.35 1.52
N ARG A 338 -6.61 -5.20 2.83
CA ARG A 338 -7.82 -5.44 3.61
C ARG A 338 -7.90 -4.45 4.76
N ILE A 339 -9.03 -3.75 4.86
CA ILE A 339 -9.35 -2.95 6.03
C ILE A 339 -9.73 -3.91 7.16
N VAL A 340 -8.87 -4.00 8.17
CA VAL A 340 -9.03 -4.95 9.28
C VAL A 340 -10.11 -4.47 10.25
N SER A 341 -10.24 -3.14 10.39
CA SER A 341 -11.29 -2.50 11.18
C SER A 341 -11.79 -1.27 10.42
N ILE A 342 -12.98 -1.35 9.82
CA ILE A 342 -13.56 -0.24 9.05
C ILE A 342 -13.80 0.98 9.96
N GLU A 343 -14.26 0.75 11.19
CA GLU A 343 -14.43 1.83 12.17
C GLU A 343 -13.08 2.47 12.53
N GLY A 344 -12.06 1.66 12.83
CA GLY A 344 -10.71 2.16 13.14
C GLY A 344 -10.09 2.91 11.96
N PHE A 345 -10.28 2.41 10.74
CA PHE A 345 -9.82 3.05 9.52
C PHE A 345 -10.48 4.41 9.31
N LEU A 346 -11.82 4.49 9.41
CA LEU A 346 -12.54 5.77 9.31
C LEU A 346 -12.14 6.74 10.42
N ALA A 347 -11.90 6.25 11.63
CA ALA A 347 -11.41 7.07 12.73
C ALA A 347 -10.00 7.63 12.43
N ALA A 348 -9.10 6.81 11.87
CA ALA A 348 -7.76 7.25 11.44
C ALA A 348 -7.82 8.30 10.32
N LEU A 349 -8.84 8.27 9.47
CA LEU A 349 -9.08 9.28 8.42
C LEU A 349 -9.74 10.57 8.92
N THR A 350 -10.08 10.70 10.19
CA THR A 350 -10.71 11.90 10.76
C THR A 350 -10.01 13.20 10.36
N PRO A 351 -8.66 13.32 10.43
CA PRO A 351 -7.99 14.56 10.03
C PRO A 351 -8.21 14.91 8.54
N LEU A 352 -8.25 13.92 7.64
CA LEU A 352 -8.61 14.15 6.23
C LEU A 352 -10.04 14.62 6.09
N PHE A 353 -10.96 14.00 6.83
CA PHE A 353 -12.36 14.38 6.79
C PHE A 353 -12.58 15.79 7.33
N GLU A 354 -11.82 16.24 8.32
CA GLU A 354 -11.85 17.63 8.81
C GLU A 354 -11.43 18.61 7.70
N THR A 355 -10.30 18.35 7.03
CA THR A 355 -9.82 19.18 5.92
C THR A 355 -10.82 19.21 4.76
N ARG A 356 -11.43 18.07 4.43
CA ARG A 356 -12.42 17.96 3.35
C ARG A 356 -13.76 18.58 3.73
N ALA A 357 -14.19 18.41 4.98
CA ALA A 357 -15.43 19.00 5.49
C ALA A 357 -15.35 20.52 5.63
N ALA A 358 -14.16 21.10 5.85
CA ALA A 358 -13.97 22.55 5.82
C ALA A 358 -14.35 23.19 4.46
N LYS A 359 -14.36 22.39 3.38
CA LYS A 359 -14.80 22.81 2.04
C LYS A 359 -16.32 22.72 1.85
N LEU A 360 -17.06 22.21 2.85
CA LEU A 360 -18.51 22.04 2.81
C LEU A 360 -19.20 23.17 3.58
N ASP A 361 -20.26 23.74 2.98
CA ASP A 361 -20.96 24.89 3.55
C ASP A 361 -21.81 24.58 4.80
N ARG A 362 -22.15 23.30 5.02
CA ARG A 362 -23.11 22.88 6.04
C ARG A 362 -22.68 21.58 6.72
N PRO A 363 -23.01 21.39 8.02
CA PRO A 363 -22.90 20.10 8.67
C PRO A 363 -23.67 19.05 7.88
N CYS A 364 -23.05 17.90 7.68
CA CYS A 364 -23.59 16.83 6.85
C CYS A 364 -23.28 15.48 7.47
N GLU A 365 -24.03 14.48 7.02
CA GLU A 365 -23.85 13.10 7.46
C GLU A 365 -23.80 12.19 6.24
N LEU A 366 -22.94 11.18 6.31
CA LEU A 366 -22.89 10.11 5.33
C LEU A 366 -22.95 8.76 6.03
N GLY A 367 -23.97 7.98 5.71
CA GLY A 367 -24.08 6.59 6.13
C GLY A 367 -23.34 5.64 5.21
N LEU A 368 -22.87 4.52 5.75
CA LEU A 368 -22.37 3.37 5.02
C LEU A 368 -23.16 2.13 5.48
N ALA A 369 -23.80 1.46 4.53
CA ALA A 369 -24.51 0.19 4.72
C ALA A 369 -23.73 -0.91 3.98
N ILE A 370 -22.92 -1.65 4.72
CA ILE A 370 -21.93 -2.58 4.17
C ILE A 370 -22.46 -4.00 4.32
N SER A 371 -22.63 -4.70 3.19
CA SER A 371 -23.08 -6.08 3.17
C SER A 371 -21.88 -7.01 3.35
N THR A 372 -21.79 -7.65 4.51
CA THR A 372 -20.73 -8.58 4.90
C THR A 372 -21.28 -10.00 4.97
N ALA A 373 -20.40 -11.00 5.06
CA ALA A 373 -20.80 -12.39 5.31
C ALA A 373 -21.56 -12.57 6.64
N ALA A 374 -21.35 -11.70 7.63
CA ALA A 374 -22.01 -11.73 8.94
C ALA A 374 -23.33 -10.94 9.00
N GLY A 375 -23.70 -10.26 7.91
CA GLY A 375 -24.88 -9.39 7.83
C GLY A 375 -24.54 -7.96 7.41
N VAL A 376 -25.45 -7.03 7.65
CA VAL A 376 -25.26 -5.62 7.25
C VAL A 376 -24.62 -4.82 8.38
N GLN A 377 -23.38 -4.39 8.19
CA GLN A 377 -22.72 -3.43 9.06
C GLN A 377 -23.17 -2.01 8.71
N LYS A 378 -23.48 -1.22 9.74
CA LYS A 378 -24.02 0.13 9.61
C LYS A 378 -23.09 1.12 10.29
N LEU A 379 -22.56 2.07 9.53
CA LEU A 379 -21.69 3.14 10.01
C LEU A 379 -22.25 4.49 9.56
N ARG A 380 -21.94 5.54 10.31
CA ARG A 380 -22.31 6.91 9.98
C ARG A 380 -21.16 7.84 10.32
N ILE A 381 -20.78 8.66 9.34
CA ILE A 381 -19.81 9.73 9.45
C ILE A 381 -20.60 11.02 9.63
N VAL A 382 -20.39 11.70 10.75
CA VAL A 382 -21.02 12.98 11.07
C VAL A 382 -19.97 14.07 10.96
N LEU A 383 -20.16 14.97 10.00
CA LEU A 383 -19.27 16.10 9.74
C LEU A 383 -19.91 17.36 10.31
N ALA A 384 -19.32 17.91 11.35
CA ALA A 384 -19.65 19.23 11.87
C ALA A 384 -18.52 20.22 11.55
N LYS A 385 -18.78 21.52 11.72
CA LYS A 385 -17.82 22.59 11.36
C LYS A 385 -16.41 22.45 11.95
N ARG A 386 -16.25 21.70 13.05
CA ARG A 386 -14.96 21.55 13.79
C ARG A 386 -14.77 20.16 14.38
N SER A 387 -15.54 19.17 13.93
CA SER A 387 -15.42 17.82 14.47
C SER A 387 -15.98 16.81 13.50
N VAL A 388 -15.29 15.68 13.39
CA VAL A 388 -15.80 14.49 12.72
C VAL A 388 -16.06 13.41 13.76
N GLN A 389 -17.21 12.76 13.65
CA GLN A 389 -17.57 11.64 14.53
C GLN A 389 -17.98 10.44 13.70
N ILE A 390 -17.47 9.27 14.09
CA ILE A 390 -17.84 7.98 13.52
C ILE A 390 -18.80 7.30 14.50
N ALA A 391 -20.00 6.94 14.03
CA ALA A 391 -21.02 6.28 14.83
C ALA A 391 -21.40 4.93 14.22
N THR A 392 -21.55 3.92 15.07
CA THR A 392 -21.92 2.55 14.67
C THR A 392 -23.41 2.29 14.84
N GLY A 393 -23.94 1.32 14.09
CA GLY A 393 -25.33 0.82 14.20
C GLY A 393 -26.40 1.71 13.54
N LYS A 394 -26.02 2.87 13.00
CA LYS A 394 -26.92 3.81 12.33
C LYS A 394 -26.36 4.19 10.96
N VAL A 395 -27.26 4.43 10.00
CA VAL A 395 -26.90 4.83 8.63
C VAL A 395 -27.36 6.26 8.33
N GLY A 396 -28.51 6.69 8.84
CA GLY A 396 -29.07 8.01 8.51
C GLY A 396 -29.84 8.00 7.18
N ARG A 397 -30.17 9.19 6.66
CA ARG A 397 -30.99 9.35 5.44
C ARG A 397 -30.15 9.30 4.16
N SER A 398 -28.98 9.92 4.18
CA SER A 398 -28.04 9.97 3.07
C SER A 398 -26.95 8.92 3.29
N TYR A 399 -26.92 7.87 2.47
CA TYR A 399 -25.99 6.77 2.64
C TYR A 399 -25.57 6.12 1.33
N LEU A 400 -24.42 5.44 1.38
CA LEU A 400 -23.99 4.47 0.38
C LEU A 400 -24.26 3.05 0.86
N ALA A 401 -24.72 2.19 -0.04
CA ALA A 401 -24.87 0.77 0.19
C ALA A 401 -24.05 -0.01 -0.84
N GLY A 402 -23.43 -1.11 -0.40
CA GLY A 402 -22.57 -1.93 -1.24
C GLY A 402 -22.11 -3.21 -0.56
N GLY A 403 -21.41 -4.05 -1.31
CA GLY A 403 -20.65 -5.17 -0.75
C GLY A 403 -19.44 -4.68 0.04
N GLU A 404 -18.92 -5.56 0.89
CA GLU A 404 -17.72 -5.29 1.68
C GLU A 404 -16.50 -4.96 0.81
N GLU A 405 -16.30 -5.68 -0.30
CA GLU A 405 -15.19 -5.44 -1.23
C GLU A 405 -15.29 -4.07 -1.91
N GLU A 406 -16.46 -3.69 -2.41
CA GLU A 406 -16.67 -2.41 -3.09
C GLU A 406 -16.50 -1.23 -2.13
N ILE A 407 -17.04 -1.33 -0.91
CA ILE A 407 -16.89 -0.28 0.09
C ILE A 407 -15.43 -0.17 0.53
N GLN A 408 -14.73 -1.27 0.81
CA GLN A 408 -13.31 -1.21 1.13
C GLN A 408 -12.50 -0.57 0.00
N SER A 409 -12.74 -0.98 -1.25
CA SER A 409 -12.06 -0.43 -2.43
C SER A 409 -12.33 1.06 -2.63
N LEU A 410 -13.54 1.54 -2.32
CA LEU A 410 -13.87 2.97 -2.31
C LEU A 410 -13.10 3.70 -1.20
N LEU A 411 -13.11 3.16 0.03
CA LEU A 411 -12.49 3.79 1.20
C LEU A 411 -10.99 3.99 1.05
N VAL A 412 -10.30 3.06 0.40
CA VAL A 412 -8.86 3.19 0.09
C VAL A 412 -8.58 4.00 -1.18
N GLY A 413 -9.62 4.44 -1.91
CA GLY A 413 -9.49 5.24 -3.13
C GLY A 413 -9.16 4.44 -4.40
N ARG A 414 -9.27 3.11 -4.39
CA ARG A 414 -8.99 2.24 -5.54
C ARG A 414 -10.17 2.15 -6.53
N LEU A 415 -11.39 2.31 -6.03
CA LEU A 415 -12.63 2.26 -6.82
C LEU A 415 -13.21 3.68 -6.99
N PRO A 416 -13.16 4.27 -8.20
CA PRO A 416 -13.78 5.56 -8.46
C PRO A 416 -15.29 5.51 -8.22
N LEU A 417 -15.80 6.39 -7.35
CA LEU A 417 -17.22 6.38 -6.95
C LEU A 417 -18.18 6.46 -8.15
N ARG A 418 -17.88 7.31 -9.14
CA ARG A 418 -18.73 7.49 -10.32
C ARG A 418 -18.91 6.19 -11.09
N GLU A 419 -17.82 5.45 -11.29
CA GLU A 419 -17.83 4.15 -11.97
C GLU A 419 -18.62 3.12 -11.16
N ALA A 420 -18.42 3.10 -9.84
CA ALA A 420 -19.10 2.19 -8.93
C ALA A 420 -20.62 2.39 -8.91
N LEU A 421 -21.08 3.65 -8.93
CA LEU A 421 -22.50 3.99 -9.01
C LEU A 421 -23.09 3.65 -10.37
N SER A 422 -22.38 3.96 -11.47
CA SER A 422 -22.89 3.68 -12.83
C SER A 422 -22.97 2.19 -13.16
N SER A 423 -22.07 1.38 -12.58
CA SER A 423 -22.06 -0.08 -12.75
C SER A 423 -23.02 -0.80 -11.80
N GLY A 424 -23.68 -0.08 -10.88
CA GLY A 424 -24.59 -0.65 -9.88
C GLY A 424 -23.89 -1.42 -8.76
N LYS A 425 -22.55 -1.38 -8.71
CA LYS A 425 -21.72 -1.97 -7.64
C LYS A 425 -21.96 -1.29 -6.29
N LEU A 426 -22.18 0.03 -6.32
CA LEU A 426 -22.60 0.81 -5.18
C LEU A 426 -23.93 1.50 -5.47
N GLN A 427 -24.71 1.74 -4.42
CA GLN A 427 -25.97 2.47 -4.49
C GLN A 427 -25.96 3.64 -3.52
N ALA A 428 -26.23 4.84 -4.03
CA ALA A 428 -26.44 6.02 -3.20
C ALA A 428 -27.94 6.19 -2.94
N SER A 429 -28.33 6.40 -1.68
CA SER A 429 -29.72 6.62 -1.31
C SER A 429 -30.29 7.96 -1.80
N THR A 430 -29.41 8.94 -2.00
CA THR A 430 -29.72 10.32 -2.40
C THR A 430 -28.57 10.89 -3.23
N GLN A 431 -28.83 11.91 -4.04
CA GLN A 431 -27.79 12.65 -4.76
C GLN A 431 -26.77 13.28 -3.78
N THR A 432 -27.25 13.84 -2.66
CA THR A 432 -26.38 14.36 -1.59
C THR A 432 -25.41 13.31 -1.05
N ALA A 433 -25.84 12.05 -0.91
CA ALA A 433 -24.94 10.98 -0.47
C ALA A 433 -23.82 10.73 -1.48
N ALA A 434 -24.12 10.77 -2.78
CA ALA A 434 -23.12 10.61 -3.83
C ALA A 434 -22.12 11.78 -3.87
N GLU A 435 -22.59 13.01 -3.73
CA GLU A 435 -21.74 14.22 -3.71
C GLU A 435 -20.83 14.26 -2.48
N LEU A 436 -21.36 13.93 -1.30
CA LEU A 436 -20.57 13.82 -0.07
C LEU A 436 -19.54 12.70 -0.17
N ALA A 437 -19.94 11.54 -0.66
CA ALA A 437 -19.02 10.42 -0.85
C ALA A 437 -17.90 10.75 -1.85
N ALA A 438 -18.18 11.46 -2.94
CA ALA A 438 -17.17 11.90 -3.90
C ALA A 438 -16.14 12.84 -3.27
N THR A 439 -16.59 13.67 -2.32
CA THR A 439 -15.72 14.61 -1.59
C THR A 439 -14.87 13.89 -0.56
N LEU A 440 -15.44 12.94 0.19
CA LEU A 440 -14.74 12.25 1.27
C LEU A 440 -13.84 11.11 0.78
N PHE A 441 -14.20 10.46 -0.33
CA PHE A 441 -13.52 9.28 -0.87
C PHE A 441 -13.19 9.49 -2.35
N PRO A 442 -12.29 10.43 -2.67
CA PRO A 442 -11.80 10.58 -4.03
C PRO A 442 -11.02 9.33 -4.44
N ALA A 443 -10.90 9.11 -5.76
CA ALA A 443 -9.92 8.15 -6.26
C ALA A 443 -8.51 8.64 -5.91
N LEU A 444 -7.66 7.75 -5.42
CA LEU A 444 -6.32 8.08 -4.93
C LEU A 444 -5.27 7.41 -5.81
N PRO A 445 -4.15 8.11 -6.12
CA PRO A 445 -3.02 7.52 -6.83
C PRO A 445 -2.20 6.65 -5.85
N LEU A 446 -2.80 5.55 -5.40
CA LEU A 446 -2.15 4.62 -4.50
C LEU A 446 -0.88 4.08 -5.16
N TYR A 447 0.23 4.21 -4.45
CA TYR A 447 1.53 3.73 -4.89
C TYR A 447 2.24 3.05 -3.73
N ARG A 448 2.89 1.92 -4.03
CA ARG A 448 3.76 1.22 -3.11
C ARG A 448 5.16 1.17 -3.73
N SER A 449 6.13 1.72 -3.03
CA SER A 449 7.54 1.63 -3.43
C SER A 449 8.00 0.17 -3.38
N PRO A 450 8.62 -0.37 -4.44
CA PRO A 450 9.19 -1.72 -4.41
C PRO A 450 10.47 -1.80 -3.57
N LEU A 451 11.01 -0.68 -3.06
CA LEU A 451 12.29 -0.63 -2.36
C LEU A 451 12.35 -1.59 -1.16
N ASP A 452 11.29 -1.64 -0.34
CA ASP A 452 11.23 -2.53 0.82
C ASP A 452 11.10 -4.02 0.44
N ASP A 453 10.61 -4.28 -0.77
CA ASP A 453 10.30 -5.61 -1.30
C ASP A 453 11.41 -6.16 -2.22
N LEU A 454 12.46 -5.38 -2.48
CA LEU A 454 13.58 -5.86 -3.28
C LEU A 454 14.24 -7.04 -2.56
N PRO A 455 14.59 -8.11 -3.29
CA PRO A 455 15.32 -9.23 -2.70
C PRO A 455 16.67 -8.75 -2.16
N ASP A 456 17.30 -9.48 -1.26
CA ASP A 456 18.63 -9.10 -0.80
C ASP A 456 19.65 -9.08 -1.95
N GLY A 457 20.64 -8.18 -1.86
CA GLY A 457 21.70 -8.04 -2.84
C GLY A 457 22.78 -9.12 -2.77
N ARG A 458 22.82 -9.87 -1.66
CA ARG A 458 23.90 -10.82 -1.33
C ARG A 458 23.57 -12.28 -1.67
N ALA A 459 22.82 -12.52 -2.75
CA ALA A 459 22.52 -13.87 -3.25
C ALA A 459 23.60 -14.36 -4.22
#